data_AF-A0A8T3M3A7-F1
#
_entry.id   AF-A0A8T3M3A7-F1
#
_cell.length_a   1.000
_cell.length_b   1.000
_cell.length_c   1.000
_cell.angle_alpha   90.00
_cell.angle_beta   90.00
_cell.angle_gamma   90.00
#
_symmetry.space_group_name_H-M   'P 1'
#
loop_
_entity.id
_entity.type
_entity.pdbx_description
1 polymer ?
#
loop_
_entity_poly.entity_id
_entity_poly.type
_entity_poly.pdbx_seq_one_letter_code
_entity_poly.pdbx_strand_id
1 'polypeptide(L)'
;MDRLESSGFSDFDHLGVVFRRTLSLLHALMETGGLPDGASEVLATETLPHIEDVEAGFRVRLRATESNLEELRTLILIGGLGLPEPRDTAEARAALIESMQARAGAGGDRTISASPGRRLAAVEHARLVFALMPTTPGESVRYPSGRRTYADIAAPRSATELAGRIEELERRLWHVATGRVPDPADVGYRRVYGFFDIGERLVSGNLRLS
;
A
#
# COMPACT_ATOMS: atom_id res chain seq x y z
N MET A 1 -4.03 -8.38 27.51
CA MET A 1 -4.88 -8.87 26.40
C MET A 1 -5.61 -7.65 25.87
N ASP A 2 -4.92 -6.84 25.07
CA ASP A 2 -5.43 -5.54 24.60
C ASP A 2 -6.34 -5.76 23.38
N ARG A 3 -7.60 -5.36 23.53
CA ARG A 3 -8.50 -5.12 22.40
C ARG A 3 -7.98 -3.87 21.71
N LEU A 4 -7.42 -4.02 20.51
CA LEU A 4 -7.19 -2.90 19.60
C LEU A 4 -8.53 -2.17 19.45
N GLU A 5 -8.57 -0.92 19.89
CA GLU A 5 -9.68 -0.03 19.58
C GLU A 5 -9.77 0.05 18.04
N SER A 6 -10.92 -0.35 17.50
CA SER A 6 -11.16 -0.24 16.05
C SER A 6 -10.92 1.21 15.65
N SER A 7 -10.13 1.42 14.59
CA SER A 7 -9.85 2.77 14.07
C SER A 7 -11.10 3.47 13.52
N GLY A 8 -12.26 2.79 13.50
CA GLY A 8 -13.50 3.26 12.90
C GLY A 8 -13.50 3.09 11.38
N PHE A 9 -12.42 2.59 10.78
CA PHE A 9 -12.26 2.41 9.35
C PHE A 9 -11.78 0.97 9.05
N SER A 10 -12.70 0.14 8.56
CA SER A 10 -12.48 -1.31 8.40
C SER A 10 -11.26 -1.67 7.55
N ASP A 11 -10.91 -0.82 6.58
CA ASP A 11 -9.76 -1.05 5.70
C ASP A 11 -8.42 -0.87 6.44
N PHE A 12 -8.32 0.06 7.39
CA PHE A 12 -7.11 0.24 8.21
C PHE A 12 -6.98 -0.87 9.25
N ASP A 13 -8.09 -1.28 9.88
CA ASP A 13 -8.08 -2.40 10.82
C ASP A 13 -7.64 -3.70 10.12
N HIS A 14 -8.14 -3.95 8.90
CA HIS A 14 -7.73 -5.08 8.07
C HIS A 14 -6.23 -5.02 7.72
N LEU A 15 -5.74 -3.84 7.35
CA LEU A 15 -4.31 -3.63 7.06
C LEU A 15 -3.42 -3.98 8.26
N GLY A 16 -3.81 -3.58 9.47
CA GLY A 16 -3.09 -3.90 10.70
C GLY A 16 -3.07 -5.40 11.00
N VAL A 17 -4.14 -6.12 10.64
CA VAL A 17 -4.17 -7.59 10.75
C VAL A 17 -3.20 -8.24 9.78
N VAL A 18 -3.20 -7.83 8.50
CA VAL A 18 -2.28 -8.35 7.48
C VAL A 18 -0.84 -8.16 7.93
N PHE A 19 -0.45 -6.92 8.28
CA PHE A 19 0.94 -6.62 8.68
C PHE A 19 1.40 -7.42 9.89
N ARG A 20 0.56 -7.53 10.93
CA ARG A 20 0.88 -8.30 12.13
C ARG A 20 1.04 -9.78 11.83
N ARG A 21 0.13 -10.37 11.04
CA ARG A 21 0.20 -11.78 10.66
C ARG A 21 1.44 -12.05 9.83
N THR A 22 1.70 -11.25 8.81
CA THR A 22 2.91 -11.39 7.98
C THR A 22 4.16 -11.27 8.83
N LEU A 23 4.25 -10.29 9.74
CA LEU A 23 5.42 -10.13 10.60
C LEU A 23 5.65 -11.34 11.51
N SER A 24 4.58 -11.90 12.11
CA SER A 24 4.67 -13.12 12.91
C SER A 24 5.19 -14.31 12.09
N LEU A 25 4.76 -14.45 10.84
CA LEU A 25 5.25 -15.50 9.94
C LEU A 25 6.73 -15.32 9.59
N LEU A 26 7.15 -14.09 9.26
CA LEU A 26 8.54 -13.77 8.96
C LEU A 26 9.44 -13.99 10.19
N HIS A 27 8.94 -13.67 11.39
CA HIS A 27 9.66 -13.91 12.64
C HIS A 27 9.81 -15.41 12.90
N ALA A 28 8.73 -16.19 12.79
CA ALA A 28 8.78 -17.64 12.94
C ALA A 28 9.74 -18.31 11.94
N LEU A 29 9.74 -17.84 10.68
CA LEU A 29 10.69 -18.32 9.67
C LEU A 29 12.14 -18.10 10.06
N MET A 30 12.46 -16.95 10.66
CA MET A 30 13.81 -16.62 11.11
C MET A 30 14.23 -17.40 12.36
N GLU A 31 13.31 -17.66 13.28
CA GLU A 31 13.60 -18.40 14.51
C GLU A 31 13.70 -19.90 14.29
N THR A 32 12.81 -20.46 13.47
CA THR A 32 12.68 -21.93 13.29
C THR A 32 13.34 -22.45 12.03
N GLY A 33 13.71 -21.57 11.09
CA GLY A 33 14.23 -21.96 9.78
C GLY A 33 13.18 -22.59 8.86
N GLY A 34 11.89 -22.50 9.21
CA GLY A 34 10.80 -23.06 8.43
C GLY A 34 9.53 -22.21 8.52
N LEU A 35 8.66 -22.33 7.52
CA LEU A 35 7.34 -21.70 7.60
C LEU A 35 6.40 -22.56 8.45
N PRO A 36 5.60 -21.95 9.33
CA PRO A 36 4.51 -22.66 10.02
C PRO A 36 3.48 -23.23 9.03
N ASP A 37 2.74 -24.25 9.46
CA ASP A 37 1.64 -24.81 8.66
C ASP A 37 0.61 -23.73 8.31
N GLY A 38 0.18 -23.71 7.04
CA GLY A 38 -0.75 -22.70 6.51
C GLY A 38 -0.15 -21.33 6.24
N ALA A 39 1.14 -21.08 6.56
CA ALA A 39 1.77 -19.79 6.31
C ALA A 39 1.80 -19.40 4.83
N SER A 40 2.05 -20.36 3.93
CA SER A 40 2.01 -20.13 2.48
C SER A 40 0.63 -19.69 2.00
N GLU A 41 -0.45 -20.23 2.58
CA GLU A 41 -1.83 -19.85 2.26
C GLU A 41 -2.12 -18.42 2.73
N VAL A 42 -1.71 -18.05 3.95
CA VAL A 42 -1.85 -16.67 4.46
C VAL A 42 -1.06 -15.68 3.60
N LEU A 43 0.17 -16.04 3.20
CA LEU A 43 0.96 -15.19 2.30
C LEU A 43 0.27 -15.01 0.94
N ALA A 44 -0.27 -16.08 0.37
CA ALA A 44 -0.93 -16.07 -0.94
C ALA A 44 -2.30 -15.37 -0.94
N THR A 45 -3.07 -15.47 0.14
CA THR A 45 -4.46 -14.99 0.19
C THR A 45 -4.63 -13.63 0.88
N GLU A 46 -3.66 -13.22 1.71
CA GLU A 46 -3.73 -11.95 2.44
C GLU A 46 -2.57 -11.02 2.09
N THR A 47 -1.33 -11.50 2.17
CA THR A 47 -0.15 -10.62 2.07
C THR A 47 0.15 -10.20 0.63
N LEU A 48 0.26 -11.15 -0.30
CA LEU A 48 0.53 -10.86 -1.71
C LEU A 48 -0.57 -10.00 -2.33
N PRO A 49 -1.88 -10.26 -2.11
CA PRO A 49 -2.94 -9.38 -2.59
C PRO A 49 -2.83 -7.94 -2.06
N HIS A 50 -2.36 -7.74 -0.83
CA HIS A 50 -2.08 -6.39 -0.34
C HIS A 50 -0.96 -5.70 -1.15
N ILE A 51 0.12 -6.41 -1.47
CA ILE A 51 1.21 -5.87 -2.30
C ILE A 51 0.72 -5.58 -3.73
N GLU A 52 -0.15 -6.42 -4.28
CA GLU A 52 -0.82 -6.16 -5.57
C GLU A 52 -1.69 -4.89 -5.50
N ASP A 53 -2.41 -4.65 -4.40
CA ASP A 53 -3.16 -3.41 -4.18
C ASP A 53 -2.25 -2.18 -4.10
N VAL A 54 -1.06 -2.31 -3.50
CA VAL A 54 -0.02 -1.26 -3.49
C VAL A 54 0.46 -0.97 -4.92
N GLU A 55 0.76 -2.00 -5.71
CA GLU A 55 1.19 -1.85 -7.10
C GLU A 55 0.10 -1.21 -7.96
N ALA A 56 -1.13 -1.68 -7.84
CA ALA A 56 -2.29 -1.14 -8.55
C ALA A 56 -2.54 0.32 -8.16
N GLY A 57 -2.43 0.67 -6.87
CA GLY A 57 -2.53 2.04 -6.38
C GLY A 57 -1.45 2.95 -6.93
N PHE A 58 -0.20 2.45 -6.99
CA PHE A 58 0.91 3.16 -7.60
C PHE A 58 0.65 3.47 -9.08
N ARG A 59 0.17 2.50 -9.87
CA ARG A 59 -0.19 2.70 -11.28
C ARG A 59 -1.31 3.72 -11.45
N VAL A 60 -2.34 3.69 -10.60
CA VAL A 60 -3.43 4.69 -10.61
C VAL A 60 -2.87 6.09 -10.33
N ARG A 61 -1.98 6.23 -9.34
CA ARG A 61 -1.34 7.49 -8.99
C ARG A 61 -0.48 8.05 -10.12
N LEU A 62 0.31 7.22 -10.80
CA LEU A 62 1.12 7.65 -11.94
C LEU A 62 0.24 8.22 -13.05
N ARG A 63 -0.83 7.49 -13.41
CA ARG A 63 -1.81 7.99 -14.39
C ARG A 63 -2.39 9.32 -13.96
N ALA A 64 -2.84 9.45 -12.71
CA ALA A 64 -3.38 10.71 -12.20
C ALA A 64 -2.36 11.88 -12.20
N THR A 65 -1.06 11.60 -12.11
CA THR A 65 0.01 12.61 -12.17
C THR A 65 0.32 13.04 -13.60
N GLU A 66 0.13 12.13 -14.57
CA GLU A 66 0.30 12.37 -16.01
C GLU A 66 -0.97 12.93 -16.67
N SER A 67 -2.14 12.72 -16.06
CA SER A 67 -3.43 13.21 -16.53
C SER A 67 -3.52 14.74 -16.50
N ASN A 68 -3.97 15.32 -17.62
CA ASN A 68 -4.30 16.74 -17.71
C ASN A 68 -5.57 17.05 -16.90
N LEU A 69 -5.73 18.30 -16.44
CA LEU A 69 -6.85 18.77 -15.60
C LEU A 69 -8.24 18.39 -16.17
N GLU A 70 -8.38 18.33 -17.49
CA GLU A 70 -9.61 17.92 -18.19
C GLU A 70 -10.01 16.46 -17.95
N GLU A 71 -9.03 15.55 -17.85
CA GLU A 71 -9.28 14.13 -17.59
C GLU A 71 -9.71 13.92 -16.13
N LEU A 72 -9.11 14.66 -15.20
CA LEU A 72 -9.55 14.68 -13.80
C LEU A 72 -10.97 15.24 -13.65
N ARG A 73 -11.30 16.33 -14.39
CA ARG A 73 -12.65 16.89 -14.44
C ARG A 73 -13.67 15.89 -14.99
N THR A 74 -13.27 15.12 -16.00
CA THR A 74 -14.11 14.06 -16.57
C THR A 74 -14.30 12.89 -15.59
N LEU A 75 -13.26 12.50 -14.84
CA LEU A 75 -13.38 11.46 -13.81
C LEU A 75 -14.24 11.89 -12.61
N ILE A 76 -14.18 13.16 -12.21
CA ILE A 76 -15.05 13.75 -11.17
C ILE A 76 -16.52 13.71 -11.62
N LEU A 77 -16.78 14.12 -12.86
CA LEU A 77 -18.10 14.05 -13.49
C LEU A 77 -18.66 12.63 -13.59
N ILE A 78 -17.80 11.65 -13.93
CA ILE A 78 -18.17 10.23 -14.03
C ILE A 78 -18.38 9.61 -12.65
N GLY A 79 -17.59 10.02 -11.64
CA GLY A 79 -17.63 9.49 -10.28
C GLY A 79 -18.78 10.01 -9.41
N GLY A 80 -19.65 10.88 -9.93
CA GLY A 80 -20.81 11.43 -9.21
C GLY A 80 -20.46 12.43 -8.10
N LEU A 81 -19.18 12.83 -8.01
CA LEU A 81 -18.76 13.97 -7.20
C LEU A 81 -19.18 15.22 -7.99
N GLY A 82 -20.34 15.78 -7.65
CA GLY A 82 -20.92 16.89 -8.40
C GLY A 82 -19.91 18.02 -8.63
N LEU A 83 -19.90 18.55 -9.87
CA LEU A 83 -19.24 19.83 -10.12
C LEU A 83 -19.89 20.91 -9.25
N PRO A 84 -19.16 21.98 -8.88
CA PRO A 84 -19.76 23.13 -8.22
C PRO A 84 -20.97 23.64 -9.02
N GLU A 85 -22.02 24.08 -8.31
CA GLU A 85 -23.23 24.60 -8.98
C GLU A 85 -22.85 25.73 -9.95
N PRO A 86 -23.36 25.70 -11.20
CA PRO A 86 -23.10 26.74 -12.18
C PRO A 86 -23.51 28.11 -11.65
N ARG A 87 -22.65 29.10 -11.80
CA ARG A 87 -22.88 30.45 -11.27
C ARG A 87 -23.81 31.27 -12.16
N ASP A 88 -23.90 30.91 -13.45
CA ASP A 88 -24.76 31.57 -14.42
C ASP A 88 -25.36 30.60 -15.47
N THR A 89 -26.24 31.16 -16.30
CA THR A 89 -26.99 30.41 -17.32
C THR A 89 -26.13 29.95 -18.50
N ALA A 90 -24.97 30.58 -18.73
CA ALA A 90 -24.03 30.19 -19.78
C ALA A 90 -23.19 29.00 -19.33
N GLU A 91 -22.72 29.01 -18.09
CA GLU A 91 -22.01 27.93 -17.41
C GLU A 91 -22.91 26.69 -17.25
N ALA A 92 -24.19 26.88 -16.94
CA ALA A 92 -25.17 25.79 -16.88
C ALA A 92 -25.39 25.10 -18.24
N ARG A 93 -25.40 25.86 -19.34
CA ARG A 93 -25.48 25.29 -20.70
C ARG A 93 -24.20 24.58 -21.09
N ALA A 94 -23.04 25.13 -20.76
CA ALA A 94 -21.74 24.49 -21.01
C ALA A 94 -21.63 23.16 -20.26
N ALA A 95 -21.98 23.12 -18.97
CA ALA A 95 -21.98 21.91 -18.16
C ALA A 95 -22.94 20.83 -18.70
N LEU A 96 -24.12 21.23 -19.20
CA LEU A 96 -25.06 20.30 -19.83
C LEU A 96 -24.48 19.69 -21.11
N ILE A 97 -23.85 20.49 -21.97
CA ILE A 97 -23.23 20.02 -23.21
C ILE A 97 -22.05 19.08 -22.92
N GLU A 98 -21.19 19.43 -21.96
CA GLU A 98 -20.10 18.56 -21.48
C GLU A 98 -20.64 17.22 -20.96
N SER A 99 -21.73 17.24 -20.17
CA SER A 99 -22.36 16.01 -19.65
C SER A 99 -22.94 15.11 -20.75
N MET A 100 -23.46 15.71 -21.81
CA MET A 100 -24.00 14.98 -22.96
C MET A 100 -22.89 14.36 -23.82
N GLN A 101 -21.78 15.09 -24.02
CA GLN A 101 -20.61 14.59 -24.75
C GLN A 101 -19.88 13.49 -23.98
N ALA A 102 -19.73 13.62 -22.65
CA ALA A 102 -19.16 12.58 -21.80
C ALA A 102 -19.98 11.27 -21.85
N ARG A 103 -21.32 11.37 -21.87
CA ARG A 103 -22.21 10.22 -22.05
C ARG A 103 -22.11 9.60 -23.45
N ALA A 104 -21.96 10.40 -24.49
CA ALA A 104 -21.83 9.91 -25.86
C ALA A 104 -20.47 9.24 -26.15
N GLY A 105 -19.40 9.66 -25.47
CA GLY A 105 -18.05 9.09 -25.61
C GLY A 105 -17.76 7.87 -24.71
N ALA A 106 -18.64 7.54 -23.77
CA ALA A 106 -18.44 6.47 -22.77
C ALA A 106 -19.02 5.11 -23.20
N GLY A 107 -18.98 4.77 -24.49
CA GLY A 107 -19.47 3.51 -25.05
C GLY A 107 -18.59 2.28 -24.77
N GLY A 108 -17.86 2.25 -23.65
CA GLY A 108 -17.13 1.08 -23.17
C GLY A 108 -17.66 0.69 -21.80
N ASP A 109 -17.95 -0.59 -21.60
CA ASP A 109 -18.31 -1.16 -20.31
C ASP A 109 -17.20 -0.86 -19.29
N ARG A 110 -17.36 0.25 -18.57
CA ARG A 110 -16.47 0.68 -17.50
C ARG A 110 -17.15 0.31 -16.21
N THR A 111 -17.04 -0.97 -15.86
CA THR A 111 -17.27 -1.46 -14.52
C THR A 111 -16.54 -0.52 -13.58
N ILE A 112 -17.28 0.21 -12.72
CA ILE A 112 -16.70 0.98 -11.62
C ILE A 112 -15.99 -0.04 -10.75
N SER A 113 -14.69 -0.22 -11.01
CA SER A 113 -13.85 -1.19 -10.31
C SER A 113 -13.89 -0.83 -8.84
N ALA A 114 -14.17 -1.83 -8.00
CA ALA A 114 -14.26 -1.66 -6.57
C ALA A 114 -13.04 -0.88 -6.02
N SER A 115 -13.37 0.23 -5.36
CA SER A 115 -12.56 1.08 -4.48
C SER A 115 -11.15 1.46 -4.96
N PRO A 116 -11.01 2.48 -5.83
CA PRO A 116 -9.77 3.24 -5.97
C PRO A 116 -9.21 3.70 -4.61
N GLY A 117 -10.09 3.96 -3.63
CA GLY A 117 -9.71 4.38 -2.28
C GLY A 117 -8.82 3.37 -1.55
N ARG A 118 -9.14 2.07 -1.61
CA ARG A 118 -8.32 1.02 -0.96
C ARG A 118 -6.91 0.96 -1.55
N ARG A 119 -6.80 0.96 -2.88
CA ARG A 119 -5.53 0.90 -3.60
C ARG A 119 -4.68 2.16 -3.36
N LEU A 120 -5.32 3.33 -3.37
CA LEU A 120 -4.66 4.59 -3.04
C LEU A 120 -4.19 4.61 -1.58
N ALA A 121 -5.00 4.15 -0.64
CA ALA A 121 -4.61 4.02 0.76
C ALA A 121 -3.43 3.06 0.94
N ALA A 122 -3.44 1.92 0.23
CA ALA A 122 -2.35 0.95 0.26
C ALA A 122 -1.02 1.57 -0.21
N VAL A 123 -1.00 2.28 -1.34
CA VAL A 123 0.23 2.91 -1.83
C VAL A 123 0.71 4.07 -0.95
N GLU A 124 -0.19 4.91 -0.41
CA GLU A 124 0.22 5.96 0.53
C GLU A 124 0.75 5.38 1.85
N HIS A 125 0.12 4.32 2.36
CA HIS A 125 0.63 3.58 3.51
C HIS A 125 2.04 3.04 3.25
N ALA A 126 2.26 2.36 2.12
CA ALA A 126 3.57 1.83 1.77
C ALA A 126 4.63 2.93 1.69
N ARG A 127 4.31 4.09 1.13
CA ARG A 127 5.21 5.25 1.09
C ARG A 127 5.56 5.77 2.47
N LEU A 128 4.58 5.89 3.37
CA LEU A 128 4.81 6.30 4.76
C LEU A 128 5.71 5.31 5.49
N VAL A 129 5.46 4.02 5.33
CA VAL A 129 6.31 2.96 5.89
C VAL A 129 7.76 3.13 5.42
N PHE A 130 7.99 3.24 4.11
CA PHE A 130 9.35 3.41 3.59
C PHE A 130 10.01 4.72 4.06
N ALA A 131 9.24 5.80 4.22
CA ALA A 131 9.76 7.08 4.72
C ALA A 131 10.18 7.00 6.20
N LEU A 132 9.48 6.19 7.00
CA LEU A 132 9.72 6.04 8.44
C LEU A 132 10.82 5.02 8.78
N MET A 133 11.14 4.11 7.86
CA MET A 133 12.18 3.10 8.08
C MET A 133 13.53 3.72 8.50
N PRO A 134 14.14 4.67 7.75
CA PRO A 134 15.46 5.21 8.11
C PRO A 134 15.50 5.94 9.46
N THR A 135 14.37 6.50 9.90
CA THR A 135 14.27 7.28 11.13
C THR A 135 13.85 6.46 12.34
N THR A 136 13.65 5.15 12.18
CA THR A 136 13.21 4.30 13.28
C THR A 136 14.31 4.14 14.33
N PRO A 137 14.06 4.45 15.62
CA PRO A 137 15.02 4.22 16.70
C PRO A 137 15.41 2.74 16.81
N GLY A 138 16.70 2.46 17.02
CA GLY A 138 17.21 1.08 17.02
C GLY A 138 16.59 0.18 18.10
N GLU A 139 16.19 0.75 19.24
CA GLU A 139 15.44 0.07 20.30
C GLU A 139 14.05 -0.42 19.88
N SER A 140 13.49 0.19 18.84
CA SER A 140 12.18 -0.18 18.30
C SER A 140 12.25 -1.13 17.10
N VAL A 141 13.47 -1.51 16.67
CA VAL A 141 13.68 -2.43 15.55
C VAL A 141 13.55 -3.87 16.04
N ARG A 142 12.60 -4.64 15.47
CA ARG A 142 12.34 -6.03 15.83
C ARG A 142 13.13 -7.07 15.03
N TYR A 143 13.90 -6.63 14.03
CA TYR A 143 14.68 -7.55 13.20
C TYR A 143 15.66 -8.39 14.05
N PRO A 144 15.64 -9.73 13.95
CA PRO A 144 16.30 -10.60 14.92
C PRO A 144 17.80 -10.80 14.68
N SER A 145 18.34 -10.47 13.50
CA SER A 145 19.75 -10.70 13.13
C SER A 145 20.52 -9.40 12.83
N GLY A 146 21.84 -9.43 13.05
CA GLY A 146 22.73 -8.34 12.64
C GLY A 146 22.47 -7.01 13.36
N ARG A 147 22.51 -5.90 12.61
CA ARG A 147 22.35 -4.54 13.17
C ARG A 147 20.88 -4.24 13.43
N ARG A 148 20.53 -3.85 14.66
CA ARG A 148 19.20 -3.36 15.05
C ARG A 148 18.97 -1.92 14.57
N THR A 149 18.98 -1.72 13.26
CA THR A 149 18.70 -0.42 12.64
C THR A 149 18.18 -0.62 11.23
N TYR A 150 17.30 0.28 10.82
CA TYR A 150 16.89 0.44 9.43
C TYR A 150 17.45 1.73 8.82
N ALA A 151 18.33 2.46 9.52
CA ALA A 151 18.88 3.74 9.07
C ALA A 151 19.68 3.66 7.76
N ASP A 152 20.18 2.47 7.41
CA ASP A 152 20.88 2.20 6.15
C ASP A 152 19.93 1.81 5.00
N ILE A 153 18.64 1.67 5.27
CA ILE A 153 17.59 1.44 4.26
C ILE A 153 17.03 2.80 3.87
N ALA A 154 17.56 3.37 2.78
CA ALA A 154 17.10 4.65 2.27
C ALA A 154 15.64 4.58 1.78
N ALA A 155 14.87 5.61 2.12
CA ALA A 155 13.53 5.82 1.57
C ALA A 155 13.61 6.06 0.05
N PRO A 156 12.68 5.52 -0.74
CA PRO A 156 12.63 5.75 -2.18
C PRO A 156 12.31 7.22 -2.46
N ARG A 157 13.14 7.87 -3.27
CA ARG A 157 13.08 9.31 -3.60
C ARG A 157 12.42 9.58 -4.95
N SER A 158 12.26 8.56 -5.77
CA SER A 158 11.66 8.64 -7.10
C SER A 158 10.59 7.57 -7.31
N ALA A 159 9.74 7.77 -8.33
CA ALA A 159 8.75 6.78 -8.72
C ALA A 159 9.39 5.44 -9.12
N THR A 160 10.52 5.49 -9.84
CA THR A 160 11.28 4.29 -10.23
C THR A 160 11.84 3.54 -9.03
N GLU A 161 12.38 4.26 -8.03
CA GLU A 161 12.86 3.63 -6.80
C GLU A 161 11.72 3.01 -6.00
N LEU A 162 10.55 3.66 -5.95
CA LEU A 162 9.37 3.11 -5.29
C LEU A 162 8.86 1.86 -5.99
N ALA A 163 8.79 1.85 -7.32
CA ALA A 163 8.44 0.67 -8.11
C ALA A 163 9.39 -0.49 -7.83
N GLY A 164 10.71 -0.24 -7.84
CA GLY A 164 11.71 -1.25 -7.51
C GLY A 164 11.58 -1.79 -6.08
N ARG A 165 11.11 -0.98 -5.12
CA ARG A 165 10.80 -1.44 -3.76
C ARG A 165 9.56 -2.32 -3.69
N ILE A 166 8.50 -1.98 -4.44
CA ILE A 166 7.28 -2.79 -4.53
C ILE A 166 7.59 -4.16 -5.13
N GLU A 167 8.32 -4.19 -6.25
CA GLU A 167 8.76 -5.44 -6.90
C GLU A 167 9.68 -6.27 -5.99
N GLU A 168 10.53 -5.63 -5.20
CA GLU A 168 11.37 -6.32 -4.22
C GLU A 168 10.51 -7.00 -3.14
N LEU A 169 9.50 -6.31 -2.61
CA LEU A 169 8.57 -6.89 -1.62
C LEU A 169 7.88 -8.13 -2.19
N GLU A 170 7.24 -7.99 -3.36
CA GLU A 170 6.48 -9.05 -4.01
C GLU A 170 7.36 -10.29 -4.26
N ARG A 171 8.51 -10.09 -4.92
CA ARG A 171 9.43 -11.18 -5.29
C ARG A 171 9.94 -11.94 -4.07
N ARG A 172 10.27 -11.23 -2.99
CA ARG A 172 10.79 -11.86 -1.76
C ARG A 172 9.69 -12.59 -0.99
N LEU A 173 8.48 -12.03 -0.95
CA LEU A 173 7.32 -12.71 -0.36
C LEU A 173 6.96 -13.97 -1.14
N TRP A 174 7.05 -13.95 -2.47
CA TRP A 174 6.91 -15.15 -3.29
C TRP A 174 7.93 -16.23 -2.94
N HIS A 175 9.22 -15.87 -2.79
CA HIS A 175 10.23 -16.83 -2.36
C HIS A 175 9.90 -17.45 -1.00
N VAL A 176 9.49 -16.63 -0.03
CA VAL A 176 9.06 -17.11 1.28
C VAL A 176 7.86 -18.06 1.13
N ALA A 177 6.81 -17.66 0.39
CA ALA A 177 5.60 -18.47 0.19
C ALA A 177 5.89 -19.84 -0.45
N THR A 178 6.92 -19.93 -1.30
CA THR A 178 7.40 -21.20 -1.89
C THR A 178 8.29 -22.04 -0.96
N GLY A 179 8.38 -21.68 0.33
CA GLY A 179 9.15 -22.42 1.34
C GLY A 179 10.66 -22.15 1.29
N ARG A 180 11.11 -21.11 0.57
CA ARG A 180 12.52 -20.77 0.51
C ARG A 180 12.90 -19.97 1.76
N VAL A 181 13.76 -20.55 2.58
CA VAL A 181 14.31 -19.90 3.77
C VAL A 181 15.32 -18.82 3.33
N PRO A 182 15.12 -17.56 3.71
CA PRO A 182 16.04 -16.47 3.40
C PRO A 182 17.28 -16.53 4.29
N ASP A 183 18.40 -16.07 3.78
CA ASP A 183 19.61 -15.87 4.59
C ASP A 183 19.38 -14.70 5.56
N PRO A 184 19.61 -14.87 6.88
CA PRO A 184 19.56 -13.79 7.87
C PRO A 184 20.48 -12.59 7.59
N ALA A 185 21.50 -12.74 6.73
CA ALA A 185 22.37 -11.67 6.28
C ALA A 185 21.85 -10.97 5.00
N ASP A 186 20.79 -11.48 4.37
CA ASP A 186 20.22 -10.91 3.15
C ASP A 186 19.57 -9.55 3.45
N VAL A 187 20.20 -8.49 2.95
CA VAL A 187 19.74 -7.11 3.09
C VAL A 187 18.34 -6.93 2.49
N GLY A 188 17.99 -7.64 1.41
CA GLY A 188 16.67 -7.60 0.82
C GLY A 188 15.60 -8.18 1.74
N TYR A 189 15.91 -9.27 2.44
CA TYR A 189 14.99 -9.84 3.42
C TYR A 189 14.82 -8.91 4.64
N ARG A 190 15.90 -8.29 5.11
CA ARG A 190 15.81 -7.26 6.17
C ARG A 190 14.91 -6.09 5.79
N ARG A 191 14.94 -5.67 4.51
CA ARG A 191 14.04 -4.62 4.01
C ARG A 191 12.57 -5.04 4.04
N VAL A 192 12.26 -6.25 3.59
CA VAL A 192 10.90 -6.81 3.64
C VAL A 192 10.42 -6.92 5.09
N TYR A 193 11.25 -7.47 5.97
CA TYR A 193 10.93 -7.55 7.39
C TYR A 193 10.67 -6.16 7.98
N GLY A 194 11.55 -5.20 7.72
CA GLY A 194 11.40 -3.83 8.20
C GLY A 194 10.14 -3.14 7.68
N PHE A 195 9.75 -3.40 6.43
CA PHE A 195 8.49 -2.90 5.88
C PHE A 195 7.28 -3.37 6.71
N PHE A 196 7.20 -4.67 7.02
CA PHE A 196 6.11 -5.21 7.83
C PHE A 196 6.20 -4.80 9.31
N ASP A 197 7.42 -4.70 9.86
CA ASP A 197 7.67 -4.24 11.22
C ASP A 197 7.16 -2.81 11.44
N ILE A 198 7.55 -1.89 10.56
CA ILE A 198 7.14 -0.48 10.65
C ILE A 198 5.67 -0.29 10.30
N GLY A 199 5.15 -0.99 9.28
CA GLY A 199 3.74 -0.87 8.93
C GLY A 199 2.79 -1.40 10.00
N GLU A 200 3.14 -2.48 10.70
CA GLU A 200 2.34 -2.95 11.84
C GLU A 200 2.28 -1.88 12.94
N ARG A 201 3.39 -1.19 13.21
CA ARG A 201 3.43 -0.12 14.21
C ARG A 201 2.68 1.13 13.80
N LEU A 202 2.75 1.48 12.51
CA LEU A 202 2.03 2.62 11.94
C LEU A 202 0.52 2.44 12.11
N VAL A 203 0.00 1.25 11.85
CA VAL A 203 -1.43 0.95 12.01
C VAL A 203 -1.82 0.77 13.47
N SER A 204 -0.97 0.17 14.31
CA SER A 204 -1.24 -0.03 15.73
C SER A 204 -1.05 1.25 16.60
N GLY A 205 -0.73 2.41 16.01
CA GLY A 205 -0.54 3.67 16.75
C GLY A 205 0.70 3.73 17.64
N ASN A 206 1.62 2.76 17.52
CA ASN A 206 2.79 2.59 18.38
C ASN A 206 4.07 3.24 17.83
N LEU A 207 3.92 4.24 16.96
CA LEU A 207 5.05 5.01 16.44
C LEU A 207 5.48 6.05 17.48
N ARG A 208 6.64 5.84 18.08
CA ARG A 208 7.38 6.88 18.79
C ARG A 208 8.32 7.54 17.78
N LEU A 209 8.02 8.78 17.42
CA LEU A 209 8.95 9.63 16.66
C LEU A 209 9.86 10.31 17.69
N SER A 210 11.17 10.10 17.55
CA SER A 210 12.21 10.72 18.36
C SER A 210 12.49 12.15 17.93
#